data_AF-A0A9P7JIQ0-F1
#
_entry.id   AF-A0A9P7JIQ0-F1
#
_cell.length_a   1.000
_cell.length_b   1.000
_cell.length_c   1.000
_cell.angle_alpha   90.00
_cell.angle_beta   90.00
_cell.angle_gamma   90.00
#
_symmetry.space_group_name_H-M   'P 1'
#
loop_
_entity.id
_entity.type
_entity.pdbx_description
1 polymer ?
#
loop_
_entity_poly.entity_id
_entity_poly.type
_entity_poly.pdbx_seq_one_letter_code
_entity_poly.pdbx_strand_id
1 'polypeptide(L)'
;LVANLHIYHQCHHPFAKGQADSLLWWENLPISVEEYPLKALMITLLSIVPHAGDIEQLFLDIGSTQSVKCCNLSATTFKTIAKI
;
A
#
# COMPACT_ATOMS: atom_id res chain seq x y z
N LEU A 1 -5.22 -20.20 4.99
CA LEU A 1 -5.78 -18.84 5.16
C LEU A 1 -6.54 -18.67 6.48
N VAL A 2 -7.72 -19.27 6.68
CA VAL A 2 -8.53 -19.10 7.92
C VAL A 2 -7.76 -19.46 9.19
N ALA A 3 -7.04 -20.59 9.19
CA ALA A 3 -6.17 -20.97 10.31
C ALA A 3 -5.05 -19.95 10.55
N ASN A 4 -4.45 -19.39 9.49
CA ASN A 4 -3.41 -18.37 9.63
C ASN A 4 -3.96 -17.07 10.21
N LEU A 5 -5.19 -16.68 9.85
CA LEU A 5 -5.88 -15.51 10.41
C LEU A 5 -6.10 -15.67 11.92
N HIS A 6 -6.48 -16.86 12.38
CA HIS A 6 -6.62 -17.13 13.81
C HIS A 6 -5.29 -17.00 14.56
N ILE A 7 -4.21 -17.57 14.01
CA ILE A 7 -2.86 -17.47 14.61
C ILE A 7 -2.37 -16.02 14.61
N TYR A 8 -2.60 -15.29 13.52
CA TYR A 8 -2.26 -13.88 13.38
C TYR A 8 -2.99 -13.00 14.40
N HIS A 9 -4.31 -13.21 14.55
CA HIS A 9 -5.13 -12.50 15.54
C HIS A 9 -4.69 -12.77 16.98
N GLN A 10 -4.20 -13.98 17.25
CA GLN A 10 -3.64 -14.34 18.56
C GLN A 10 -2.22 -13.81 18.79
N CYS A 11 -1.62 -13.14 17.80
CA CYS A 11 -0.22 -12.72 17.81
C CYS A 11 0.74 -13.88 18.13
N HIS A 12 0.38 -15.09 17.71
CA HIS A 12 1.18 -16.29 17.92
C HIS A 12 2.22 -16.47 16.82
N HIS A 13 3.25 -17.27 17.11
CA HIS A 13 4.27 -17.63 16.12
C HIS A 13 3.60 -18.21 14.85
N PRO A 14 3.99 -17.79 13.64
CA PRO A 14 5.13 -16.93 13.29
C PRO A 14 4.86 -15.40 13.30
N PHE A 15 3.65 -14.96 13.64
CA PHE A 15 3.19 -13.56 13.54
C PHE A 15 3.40 -12.72 14.82
N ALA A 16 4.20 -13.19 15.77
CA ALA A 16 4.34 -12.56 17.09
C ALA A 16 5.21 -11.28 17.11
N LYS A 17 5.81 -10.89 15.99
CA LYS A 17 6.64 -9.69 15.86
C LYS A 17 5.87 -8.59 15.12
N GLY A 18 6.40 -7.38 15.14
CA GLY A 18 5.90 -6.27 14.34
C GLY A 18 7.03 -5.32 13.98
N GLN A 19 6.78 -4.49 12.97
CA GLN A 19 7.63 -3.39 12.55
C GLN A 19 6.74 -2.19 12.18
N ALA A 20 7.28 -0.97 12.27
CA ALA A 20 6.52 0.25 11.96
C ALA A 20 6.04 0.27 10.50
N ASP A 21 6.88 -0.19 9.57
CA ASP A 21 6.51 -0.45 8.19
C ASP A 21 5.93 -1.87 8.09
N SER A 22 4.61 -1.93 7.93
CA SER A 22 3.86 -3.18 7.84
C SER A 22 4.20 -3.96 6.57
N LEU A 23 4.39 -3.30 5.43
CA LEU A 23 4.72 -3.99 4.18
C LEU A 23 6.10 -4.65 4.30
N LEU A 24 7.08 -3.87 4.76
CA LEU A 24 8.44 -4.34 4.98
C LEU A 24 8.50 -5.48 6.01
N TRP A 25 7.63 -5.46 7.02
CA TRP A 25 7.49 -6.56 7.98
C TRP A 25 7.06 -7.86 7.29
N TRP A 26 6.00 -7.81 6.49
CA TRP A 26 5.45 -8.99 5.80
C TRP A 26 6.40 -9.55 4.75
N GLU A 27 7.13 -8.70 4.03
CA GLU A 27 8.14 -9.11 3.04
C GLU A 27 9.30 -9.87 3.70
N ASN A 28 9.83 -9.35 4.80
CA ASN A 28 10.98 -9.92 5.52
C ASN A 28 10.62 -11.10 6.42
N LEU A 29 9.33 -11.40 6.63
CA LEU A 29 8.90 -12.49 7.49
C LEU A 29 9.36 -13.84 6.90
N PRO A 30 10.22 -14.62 7.58
CA PRO A 30 10.86 -15.82 7.01
C PRO A 30 9.93 -17.03 7.06
N ILE A 31 8.80 -16.95 6.36
CA ILE A 31 7.80 -18.02 6.23
C ILE A 31 7.47 -18.27 4.76
N SER A 32 7.15 -19.53 4.44
CA SER A 32 6.68 -19.96 3.13
C SER A 32 5.27 -19.42 2.86
N VAL A 33 5.04 -18.95 1.64
CA VAL A 33 3.72 -18.47 1.19
C VAL A 33 2.77 -19.64 0.95
N GLU A 34 3.31 -20.80 0.59
CA GLU A 34 2.58 -22.06 0.41
C GLU A 34 1.98 -22.55 1.74
N GLU A 35 2.75 -22.47 2.83
CA GLU A 35 2.30 -22.84 4.18
C GLU A 35 1.45 -21.74 4.86
N TYR A 36 1.79 -20.47 4.60
CA TYR A 36 1.14 -19.30 5.20
C TYR A 36 0.65 -18.32 4.13
N PRO A 37 -0.42 -18.66 3.39
CA PRO A 37 -0.94 -17.82 2.30
C PRO A 37 -1.40 -16.42 2.74
N LEU A 38 -1.60 -16.21 4.05
CA LEU A 38 -1.86 -14.88 4.61
C LEU A 38 -0.73 -13.89 4.29
N LYS A 39 0.52 -14.34 4.19
CA LYS A 39 1.65 -13.48 3.82
C LYS A 39 1.45 -12.81 2.47
N ALA A 40 1.13 -13.59 1.43
CA ALA A 40 0.91 -13.04 0.08
C ALA A 40 -0.30 -12.11 0.03
N LEU A 41 -1.38 -12.43 0.74
CA LEU A 41 -2.57 -11.58 0.82
C LEU A 41 -2.21 -10.22 1.44
N MET A 42 -1.48 -10.23 2.56
CA MET A 42 -1.13 -9.01 3.27
C MET A 42 -0.13 -8.15 2.50
N ILE A 43 0.88 -8.76 1.85
CA ILE A 43 1.78 -8.03 0.94
C ILE A 43 0.96 -7.35 -0.16
N THR A 44 0.07 -8.09 -0.82
CA THR A 44 -0.75 -7.54 -1.92
C THR A 44 -1.61 -6.36 -1.46
N LEU A 45 -2.30 -6.50 -0.33
CA LEU A 45 -3.12 -5.42 0.24
C LEU A 45 -2.26 -4.20 0.63
N LEU A 46 -1.14 -4.44 1.29
CA LEU A 46 -0.23 -3.39 1.74
C LEU A 46 0.61 -2.78 0.62
N SER A 47 0.68 -3.37 -0.58
CA SER A 47 1.25 -2.72 -1.76
C SER A 47 0.25 -1.80 -2.46
N ILE A 48 -1.06 -1.98 -2.25
CA ILE A 48 -2.09 -1.10 -2.81
C ILE A 48 -2.23 0.19 -1.99
N VAL A 49 -2.16 0.08 -0.66
CA VAL A 49 -2.42 1.20 0.27
C VAL A 49 -1.44 2.38 0.10
N PRO A 50 -0.10 2.18 0.04
CA PRO A 50 0.85 3.26 -0.24
C PRO A 50 0.55 3.93 -1.56
N HIS A 51 0.24 3.14 -2.61
CA HIS A 51 -0.08 3.66 -3.92
C HIS A 51 -1.33 4.56 -3.93
N ALA A 52 -2.31 4.33 -3.05
CA ALA A 52 -3.47 5.20 -2.93
C ALA A 52 -3.14 6.52 -2.21
N GLY A 53 -2.34 6.46 -1.13
CA GLY A 53 -1.88 7.64 -0.41
C GLY A 53 -0.93 8.51 -1.23
N ASP A 54 0.00 7.90 -1.96
CA ASP A 54 0.91 8.58 -2.88
C ASP A 54 0.15 9.26 -4.02
N ILE A 55 -0.89 8.60 -4.54
CA ILE A 55 -1.81 9.20 -5.52
C ILE A 55 -2.56 10.39 -4.91
N GLU A 56 -3.11 10.24 -3.70
CA GLU A 56 -3.87 11.32 -3.04
C GLU A 56 -2.96 12.53 -2.76
N GLN A 57 -1.74 12.28 -2.27
CA GLN A 57 -0.74 13.31 -2.06
C GLN A 57 -0.32 13.97 -3.38
N LEU A 58 -0.09 13.18 -4.45
CA LEU A 58 0.16 13.71 -5.79
C LEU A 58 -1.01 14.60 -6.27
N PHE A 59 -2.25 14.20 -6.04
CA PHE A 59 -3.42 15.00 -6.38
C PHE A 59 -3.60 16.22 -5.48
N LEU A 60 -3.16 16.21 -4.23
CA LEU A 60 -3.15 17.39 -3.36
C LEU A 60 -2.08 18.38 -3.80
N ASP A 61 -0.88 17.91 -4.08
CA ASP A 61 0.25 18.70 -4.56
C ASP A 61 -0.11 19.36 -5.90
N ILE A 62 -0.73 18.61 -6.82
CA ILE A 62 -1.18 19.16 -8.11
C ILE A 62 -2.50 19.93 -8.00
N GLY A 63 -3.39 19.58 -7.08
CA GLY A 63 -4.67 20.27 -6.84
C GLY A 63 -4.47 21.68 -6.31
N SER A 64 -3.39 21.93 -5.56
CA SER A 64 -2.93 23.28 -5.23
C SER A 64 -2.56 24.10 -6.48
N THR A 65 -2.13 23.43 -7.55
CA THR A 65 -1.80 24.02 -8.85
C THR A 65 -2.98 24.03 -9.83
N GLN A 66 -3.98 23.16 -9.69
CA GLN A 66 -5.18 23.03 -10.51
C GLN A 66 -6.46 23.42 -9.76
N SER A 67 -6.55 24.68 -9.33
CA SER A 67 -7.82 25.23 -8.85
C SER A 67 -8.52 25.98 -9.98
N VAL A 68 -9.82 26.28 -9.86
CA VAL A 68 -10.53 27.14 -10.83
C VAL A 68 -9.83 28.51 -11.02
N LYS A 69 -9.00 28.93 -10.05
CA LYS A 69 -8.19 30.16 -10.08
C LYS A 69 -6.74 29.98 -10.57
N CYS A 70 -6.19 28.76 -10.61
CA CYS A 70 -4.80 28.50 -11.01
C CYS A 70 -4.73 27.27 -11.94
N CYS A 71 -4.11 27.46 -13.11
CA CYS A 71 -3.79 26.47 -14.15
C CYS A 71 -4.86 25.39 -14.44
N ASN A 72 -5.72 25.70 -15.41
CA ASN A 72 -6.71 24.78 -15.97
C ASN A 72 -6.06 23.83 -17.00
N LEU A 73 -5.10 22.99 -16.58
CA LEU A 73 -4.47 22.04 -17.51
C LEU A 73 -5.50 20.97 -17.89
N SER A 74 -5.59 20.66 -19.18
CA SER A 74 -6.44 19.59 -19.67
C SER A 74 -6.02 18.25 -19.09
N ALA A 75 -6.99 17.32 -18.97
CA ALA A 75 -6.74 15.96 -18.49
C ALA A 75 -5.62 15.24 -19.29
N THR A 76 -5.47 15.58 -20.57
CA THR A 76 -4.38 15.07 -21.43
C THR A 76 -3.00 15.52 -20.94
N THR A 77 -2.83 16.80 -20.61
CA THR A 77 -1.57 17.35 -20.10
C THR A 77 -1.26 16.80 -18.71
N PHE A 78 -2.28 16.67 -17.86
CA PHE A 78 -2.12 16.06 -16.53
C PHE A 78 -1.61 14.62 -16.60
N LYS A 79 -2.16 13.83 -17.52
CA LYS A 79 -1.74 12.44 -17.75
C LYS A 79 -0.29 12.33 -18.26
N THR A 80 0.21 13.36 -18.94
CA THR A 80 1.61 13.42 -19.37
C THR A 80 2.53 13.76 -18.21
N ILE A 81 2.12 14.69 -17.33
CA ILE A 81 2.90 15.07 -16.13
C ILE A 81 2.95 13.92 -15.12
N ALA A 82 1.81 13.27 -14.84
CA ALA A 82 1.71 12.16 -13.89
C ALA A 82 2.40 10.86 -14.35
N LYS A 83 2.93 10.82 -15.57
CA LYS A 83 3.68 9.69 -16.14
C LYS A 83 5.21 9.85 -16.02
N ILE A 84 5.67 11.02 -15.60
CA ILE A 84 7.07 11.32 -15.28
C ILE A 84 7.33 10.89 -13.84
#